data_AF-A0A1Z1UXK5-F1
#
_entry.id   AF-A0A1Z1UXK5-F1
#
_cell.length_a   1.000
_cell.length_b   1.000
_cell.length_c   1.000
_cell.angle_alpha   90.00
_cell.angle_beta   90.00
_cell.angle_gamma   90.00
#
_symmetry.space_group_name_H-M   'P 1'
#
loop_
_entity.id
_entity.type
_entity.pdbx_description
1 polymer ?
#
loop_
_entity_poly.entity_id
_entity_poly.type
_entity_poly.pdbx_seq_one_letter_code
_entity_poly.pdbx_strand_id
1 'polypeptide(L)'
;MDLSLTNMAARRTDAQQLVTIFRDLGNSHVDQTAVKAALLRGHSQKEIAKALGMSKSRVNELARRPWYPTPPRGRDDDVIQRQVPLMIDFLTYVWGSKEAADEAVAVCQKYDRERLPFHFADTHPADWLEQMHEQHEAENIPPTDTRNPPTPGRKKH
;
A
#
# COMPACT_ATOMS: atom_id res chain seq x y z
N MET A 1 28.57 5.62 16.43
CA MET A 1 27.84 4.59 15.69
C MET A 1 28.35 3.24 16.18
N ASP A 2 27.53 2.49 16.92
CA ASP A 2 27.91 1.17 17.44
C ASP A 2 27.75 0.12 16.34
N LEU A 3 28.85 -0.51 15.92
CA LEU A 3 28.93 -1.51 14.84
C LEU A 3 29.04 -2.93 15.41
N SER A 4 28.48 -3.20 16.59
CA SER A 4 28.48 -4.55 17.17
C SER A 4 27.84 -5.58 16.24
N LEU A 5 28.32 -6.83 16.29
CA LEU A 5 27.84 -7.94 15.44
C LEU A 5 26.33 -8.17 15.56
N THR A 6 25.76 -7.93 16.74
CA THR A 6 24.32 -8.00 17.01
C THR A 6 23.54 -6.94 16.22
N ASN A 7 24.10 -5.73 16.10
CA ASN A 7 23.53 -4.65 15.29
C ASN A 7 23.60 -4.98 13.78
N MET A 8 24.71 -5.57 13.32
CA MET A 8 24.87 -5.97 11.92
C MET A 8 23.94 -7.14 11.53
N ALA A 9 23.74 -8.12 12.41
CA ALA A 9 22.79 -9.21 12.20
C ALA A 9 21.34 -8.71 12.15
N ALA A 10 20.96 -7.80 13.06
CA ALA A 10 19.65 -7.17 13.04
C ALA A 10 19.42 -6.37 11.74
N ARG A 11 20.37 -5.51 11.35
CA ARG A 11 20.33 -4.74 10.10
C ARG A 11 20.22 -5.63 8.85
N ARG A 12 20.90 -6.78 8.84
CA ARG A 12 20.79 -7.75 7.74
C ARG A 12 19.37 -8.31 7.65
N THR A 13 18.77 -8.69 8.77
CA THR A 13 17.41 -9.20 8.83
C THR A 13 16.42 -8.14 8.35
N ASP A 14 16.54 -6.90 8.82
CA ASP A 14 15.67 -5.79 8.41
C ASP A 14 15.78 -5.52 6.91
N ALA A 15 17.00 -5.50 6.35
CA ALA A 15 17.22 -5.33 4.92
C ALA A 15 16.60 -6.47 4.10
N GLN A 16 16.68 -7.72 4.57
CA GLN A 16 16.05 -8.86 3.89
C GLN A 16 14.53 -8.78 3.91
N GLN A 17 13.95 -8.27 5.00
CA GLN A 17 12.50 -8.03 5.09
C GLN A 17 12.07 -6.94 4.12
N LEU A 18 12.78 -5.81 4.06
CA LEU A 18 12.49 -4.73 3.13
C LEU A 18 12.60 -5.19 1.66
N VAL A 19 13.63 -5.95 1.32
CA VAL A 19 13.76 -6.52 -0.04
C VAL A 19 12.58 -7.42 -0.39
N THR A 20 12.09 -8.21 0.56
CA THR A 20 10.91 -9.06 0.37
C THR A 20 9.67 -8.20 0.12
N ILE A 21 9.45 -7.17 0.95
CA ILE A 21 8.32 -6.24 0.83
C ILE A 21 8.34 -5.54 -0.54
N PHE A 22 9.46 -4.95 -0.94
CA PHE A 22 9.56 -4.25 -2.21
C PHE A 22 9.39 -5.18 -3.43
N ARG A 23 9.89 -6.41 -3.33
CA ARG A 23 9.66 -7.42 -4.37
C ARG A 23 8.17 -7.76 -4.49
N ASP A 24 7.50 -7.93 -3.36
CA ASP A 24 6.06 -8.22 -3.36
C ASP A 24 5.26 -7.03 -3.90
N LEU A 25 5.60 -5.80 -3.52
CA LEU A 25 4.97 -4.59 -4.06
C LEU A 25 5.18 -4.46 -5.58
N GLY A 26 6.39 -4.71 -6.09
CA GLY A 26 6.65 -4.73 -7.53
C GLY A 26 5.81 -5.77 -8.26
N ASN A 27 5.85 -7.02 -7.80
CA ASN A 27 5.14 -8.13 -8.42
C ASN A 27 3.61 -8.01 -8.34
N SER A 28 3.08 -7.29 -7.35
CA SER A 28 1.65 -7.20 -7.09
C SER A 28 1.03 -5.89 -7.54
N HIS A 29 1.60 -4.74 -7.19
CA HIS A 29 0.99 -3.43 -7.47
C HIS A 29 1.50 -2.85 -8.78
N VAL A 30 2.81 -2.84 -9.00
CA VAL A 30 3.40 -2.27 -10.23
C VAL A 30 2.98 -3.10 -11.45
N ASP A 31 3.18 -4.42 -11.39
CA ASP A 31 2.80 -5.32 -12.48
C ASP A 31 1.30 -5.29 -12.77
N GLN A 32 0.45 -5.25 -11.73
CA GLN A 32 -1.00 -5.19 -11.90
C GLN A 32 -1.43 -3.89 -12.59
N THR A 33 -0.86 -2.76 -12.16
CA THR A 33 -1.14 -1.46 -12.77
C THR A 33 -0.71 -1.43 -14.24
N ALA A 34 0.48 -1.95 -14.56
CA ALA A 34 0.94 -2.05 -15.95
C ALA A 34 0.03 -2.93 -16.81
N VAL A 35 -0.37 -4.09 -16.32
CA VAL A 35 -1.27 -5.02 -17.02
C VAL A 35 -2.63 -4.38 -17.28
N LYS A 36 -3.26 -3.80 -16.25
CA LYS A 36 -4.61 -3.22 -16.37
C LYS A 36 -4.63 -1.97 -17.22
N ALA A 37 -3.61 -1.12 -17.12
CA ALA A 37 -3.45 0.04 -18.00
C ALA A 37 -3.33 -0.39 -19.47
N ALA A 38 -2.54 -1.43 -19.77
CA ALA A 38 -2.41 -1.95 -21.13
C ALA A 38 -3.72 -2.56 -21.66
N LEU A 39 -4.47 -3.27 -20.82
CA LEU A 39 -5.79 -3.81 -21.18
C LEU A 39 -6.80 -2.70 -21.48
N LEU A 40 -6.80 -1.61 -20.69
CA LEU A 40 -7.63 -0.44 -20.98
C LEU A 40 -7.28 0.23 -22.31
N ARG A 41 -6.00 0.21 -22.70
CA ARG A 41 -5.53 0.70 -23.99
C ARG A 41 -5.84 -0.25 -25.16
N GLY A 42 -6.48 -1.38 -24.90
CA GLY A 42 -6.92 -2.33 -25.93
C GLY A 42 -5.90 -3.40 -26.30
N HIS A 43 -4.77 -3.50 -25.59
CA HIS A 43 -3.80 -4.58 -25.85
C HIS A 43 -4.36 -5.93 -25.44
N SER A 44 -4.06 -6.97 -26.22
CA SER A 44 -4.40 -8.34 -25.87
C SER A 44 -3.50 -8.87 -24.76
N GLN A 45 -3.99 -9.83 -23.97
CA GLN A 45 -3.18 -10.50 -22.94
C GLN A 45 -1.90 -11.14 -23.49
N LYS A 46 -1.89 -11.55 -24.77
CA LYS A 46 -0.71 -12.14 -25.42
C LYS A 46 0.37 -11.09 -25.68
N GLU A 47 -0.03 -9.91 -26.15
CA GLU A 47 0.90 -8.79 -26.37
C GLU A 47 1.48 -8.31 -25.05
N ILE A 48 0.65 -8.19 -24.02
CA ILE A 48 1.07 -7.80 -22.66
C ILE A 48 2.05 -8.83 -22.08
N ALA A 49 1.73 -10.12 -22.16
CA ALA A 49 2.61 -11.19 -21.69
C ALA A 49 3.99 -11.12 -22.34
N LYS A 50 4.03 -10.89 -23.66
CA LYS A 50 5.29 -10.73 -24.41
C LYS A 50 6.05 -9.47 -24.00
N ALA A 51 5.37 -8.33 -23.89
CA ALA A 51 5.99 -7.04 -23.59
C ALA A 51 6.57 -6.98 -22.18
N LEU A 52 5.86 -7.57 -21.20
CA LEU A 52 6.27 -7.57 -19.80
C LEU A 52 7.08 -8.82 -19.39
N GLY A 53 7.40 -9.71 -20.34
CA GLY A 53 8.19 -10.92 -20.06
C GLY A 53 7.52 -11.89 -19.08
N MET A 54 6.19 -11.91 -19.01
CA MET A 54 5.42 -12.72 -18.06
C MET A 54 4.55 -13.76 -18.78
N SER A 55 4.09 -14.78 -18.06
CA SER A 55 3.17 -15.77 -18.64
C SER A 55 1.78 -15.18 -18.87
N LYS A 56 1.06 -15.68 -19.88
CA LYS A 56 -0.35 -15.28 -20.10
C LYS A 56 -1.22 -15.60 -18.87
N SER A 57 -0.91 -16.68 -18.16
CA SER A 57 -1.57 -17.02 -16.89
C SER A 57 -1.41 -15.91 -15.85
N ARG A 58 -0.18 -15.39 -15.69
CA ARG A 58 0.11 -14.28 -14.78
C ARG A 58 -0.61 -13.00 -15.19
N VAL A 59 -0.63 -12.66 -16.47
CA VAL A 59 -1.41 -11.52 -16.97
C VAL A 59 -2.89 -11.67 -16.59
N ASN A 60 -3.47 -12.85 -16.82
CA ASN A 60 -4.87 -13.11 -16.50
C ASN A 60 -5.16 -13.08 -14.99
N GLU A 61 -4.23 -13.56 -14.16
CA GLU A 61 -4.31 -13.45 -12.70
C GLU A 61 -4.34 -11.98 -12.26
N LEU A 62 -3.36 -11.18 -12.71
CA LEU A 62 -3.26 -9.75 -12.40
C LEU A 62 -4.47 -8.96 -12.89
N ALA A 63 -4.99 -9.30 -14.07
CA ALA A 63 -6.18 -8.68 -14.64
C ALA A 63 -7.48 -8.98 -13.88
N ARG A 64 -7.54 -10.11 -13.15
CA ARG A 64 -8.74 -10.53 -12.38
C ARG A 64 -8.65 -10.16 -10.90
N ARG A 65 -7.45 -9.93 -10.40
CA ARG A 65 -7.22 -9.51 -9.02
C ARG A 65 -7.71 -8.07 -8.85
N PRO A 66 -8.59 -7.76 -7.89
CA PRO A 66 -8.89 -6.37 -7.54
C PRO A 66 -7.63 -5.68 -7.03
N TRP A 67 -7.45 -4.40 -7.36
CA TRP A 67 -6.43 -3.57 -6.75
C TRP A 67 -6.83 -3.29 -5.30
N TYR A 68 -5.90 -3.36 -4.34
CA TYR A 68 -6.16 -3.00 -2.94
C TYR A 68 -5.13 -1.98 -2.45
N PRO A 69 -5.53 -0.97 -1.66
CA PRO A 69 -4.61 0.03 -1.10
C PRO A 69 -3.77 -0.51 0.04
N THR A 70 -4.09 -1.71 0.52
CA THR A 70 -3.36 -2.36 1.59
C THR A 70 -2.80 -3.67 1.08
N PRO A 71 -1.54 -4.02 1.42
CA PRO A 71 -1.00 -5.34 1.13
C PRO A 71 -1.96 -6.43 1.64
N PRO A 72 -2.12 -7.54 0.88
CA PRO A 72 -3.15 -8.53 1.15
C PRO A 72 -2.99 -9.13 2.55
N ARG A 73 -4.01 -8.93 3.38
CA ARG A 73 -4.30 -9.52 4.70
C ARG A 73 -3.35 -10.65 5.11
N GLY A 74 -2.50 -10.36 6.09
CA GLY A 74 -1.60 -11.33 6.70
C GLY A 74 -0.86 -10.77 7.91
N ARG A 75 -1.49 -10.90 9.08
CA ARG A 75 -0.95 -10.77 10.45
C ARG A 75 -0.58 -9.36 10.92
N ASP A 76 -1.32 -8.94 11.95
CA ASP A 76 -1.16 -7.75 12.80
C ASP A 76 -1.34 -6.39 12.11
N ASP A 77 -2.28 -5.60 12.66
CA ASP A 77 -2.55 -4.22 12.24
C ASP A 77 -1.27 -3.36 12.29
N ASP A 78 -0.34 -3.67 13.21
CA ASP A 78 0.99 -3.08 13.32
C ASP A 78 1.85 -3.25 12.05
N VAL A 79 1.70 -4.38 11.34
CA VAL A 79 2.46 -4.65 10.11
C VAL A 79 1.89 -3.85 8.95
N ILE A 80 0.56 -3.70 8.91
CA ILE A 80 -0.13 -2.89 7.90
C ILE A 80 0.25 -1.42 8.06
N GLN A 81 0.19 -0.88 9.28
CA GLN A 81 0.57 0.52 9.58
C GLN A 81 2.02 0.83 9.18
N ARG A 82 2.94 -0.12 9.33
CA ARG A 82 4.35 0.07 8.92
C ARG A 82 4.57 -0.07 7.42
N GLN A 83 3.79 -0.90 6.74
CA GLN A 83 3.97 -1.17 5.31
C GLN A 83 3.30 -0.13 4.41
N VAL A 84 2.25 0.54 4.89
CA VAL A 84 1.53 1.55 4.11
C VAL A 84 2.44 2.72 3.70
N PRO A 85 3.17 3.40 4.62
CA PRO A 85 4.09 4.47 4.22
C PRO A 85 5.17 3.99 3.24
N LEU A 86 5.74 2.80 3.50
CA LEU A 86 6.74 2.18 2.61
C LEU A 86 6.20 1.90 1.22
N MET A 87 4.91 1.53 1.11
CA MET A 87 4.26 1.34 -0.17
C MET A 87 4.14 2.67 -0.91
N ILE A 88 3.69 3.74 -0.25
CA ILE A 88 3.55 5.08 -0.85
C ILE A 88 4.91 5.56 -1.39
N ASP A 89 5.95 5.47 -0.57
CA ASP A 89 7.31 5.86 -0.96
C ASP A 89 7.82 5.01 -2.13
N PHE A 90 7.59 3.71 -2.08
CA PHE A 90 8.01 2.79 -3.15
C PHE A 90 7.31 3.09 -4.47
N LEU A 91 5.99 3.29 -4.46
CA LEU A 91 5.23 3.60 -5.67
C LEU A 91 5.62 4.98 -6.22
N THR A 92 5.77 5.99 -5.37
CA THR A 92 6.29 7.31 -5.74
C THR A 92 7.67 7.21 -6.39
N TYR A 93 8.56 6.38 -5.84
CA TYR A 93 9.87 6.13 -6.42
C TYR A 93 9.78 5.44 -7.79
N VAL A 94 8.94 4.42 -7.94
CA VAL A 94 8.77 3.67 -9.21
C VAL A 94 8.23 4.56 -10.33
N TRP A 95 7.25 5.43 -10.04
CA TRP A 95 6.63 6.32 -11.03
C TRP A 95 7.29 7.69 -11.14
N GLY A 96 8.24 8.01 -10.26
CA GLY A 96 9.04 9.24 -10.29
C GLY A 96 8.41 10.45 -9.60
N SER A 97 7.11 10.41 -9.30
CA SER A 97 6.41 11.40 -8.47
C SER A 97 5.16 10.81 -7.84
N LYS A 98 4.62 11.50 -6.84
CA LYS A 98 3.36 11.10 -6.19
C LYS A 98 2.22 11.18 -7.20
N GLU A 99 2.13 12.26 -7.97
CA GLU A 99 1.08 12.48 -8.96
C GLU A 99 1.06 11.39 -10.04
N ALA A 100 2.23 10.95 -10.50
CA ALA A 100 2.34 9.86 -11.45
C ALA A 100 1.91 8.51 -10.87
N ALA A 101 2.22 8.26 -9.58
CA ALA A 101 1.74 7.08 -8.87
C ALA A 101 0.21 7.12 -8.71
N ASP A 102 -0.35 8.28 -8.35
CA ASP A 102 -1.79 8.50 -8.18
C ASP A 102 -2.53 8.24 -9.49
N GLU A 103 -2.01 8.76 -10.61
CA GLU A 103 -2.57 8.52 -11.94
C GLU A 103 -2.52 7.03 -12.32
N ALA A 104 -1.40 6.37 -12.08
CA ALA A 104 -1.24 4.95 -12.37
C ALA A 104 -2.24 4.09 -11.57
N VAL A 105 -2.41 4.38 -10.28
CA VAL A 105 -3.41 3.72 -9.43
C VAL A 105 -4.83 4.03 -9.90
N ALA A 106 -5.14 5.28 -10.25
CA ALA A 106 -6.47 5.66 -10.74
C ALA A 106 -6.85 4.92 -12.03
N VAL A 107 -5.89 4.71 -12.95
CA VAL A 107 -6.09 3.90 -14.16
C VAL A 107 -6.39 2.43 -13.80
N CYS A 108 -5.67 1.89 -12.83
CA CYS A 108 -5.87 0.53 -12.34
C CYS A 108 -7.28 0.36 -11.72
N GLN A 109 -7.70 1.30 -10.88
CA GLN A 109 -9.03 1.32 -10.27
C GLN A 109 -10.15 1.56 -11.31
N LYS A 110 -9.89 2.37 -12.35
CA LYS A 110 -10.82 2.54 -13.47
C LYS A 110 -11.06 1.20 -14.18
N TYR A 111 -10.01 0.44 -14.48
CA TYR A 111 -10.16 -0.89 -15.08
C TYR A 111 -11.02 -1.81 -14.20
N ASP A 112 -10.77 -1.82 -12.88
CA ASP A 112 -11.51 -2.67 -11.96
C ASP A 112 -13.00 -2.35 -11.93
N ARG A 113 -13.35 -1.06 -11.88
CA ARG A 113 -14.75 -0.61 -11.94
C ARG A 113 -15.43 -0.98 -13.25
N GLU A 114 -14.72 -0.94 -14.37
CA GLU A 114 -15.30 -1.23 -15.69
C GLU A 114 -15.40 -2.73 -15.99
N ARG A 115 -14.51 -3.57 -15.43
CA ARG A 115 -14.28 -4.94 -15.90
C ARG A 115 -14.43 -6.02 -14.85
N LEU A 116 -14.37 -5.69 -13.55
CA LEU A 116 -14.56 -6.66 -12.49
C LEU A 116 -15.98 -6.53 -11.90
N PRO A 117 -16.66 -7.64 -11.59
CA PRO A 117 -17.97 -7.64 -10.91
C PRO A 117 -17.86 -7.25 -9.43
N PHE A 118 -16.81 -6.53 -9.04
CA PHE A 118 -16.46 -6.21 -7.66
C PHE A 118 -16.73 -4.72 -7.42
N HIS A 119 -17.74 -4.40 -6.62
CA HIS A 119 -18.00 -3.03 -6.18
C HIS A 119 -17.00 -2.67 -5.08
N PHE A 120 -16.04 -1.81 -5.41
CA PHE A 120 -15.48 -0.94 -4.40
C PHE A 120 -16.61 -0.04 -3.87
N ALA A 121 -16.76 0.05 -2.54
CA ALA A 121 -17.41 1.22 -1.97
C ALA A 121 -16.64 2.45 -2.48
N ASP A 122 -17.35 3.47 -2.92
CA ASP A 122 -16.85 4.61 -3.71
C ASP A 122 -15.78 5.46 -3.00
N THR A 123 -14.58 4.90 -2.76
CA THR A 123 -13.42 5.68 -2.35
C THR A 123 -12.81 6.28 -3.61
N HIS A 124 -12.80 7.61 -3.69
CA HIS A 124 -12.26 8.32 -4.84
C HIS A 124 -10.76 7.99 -5.02
N PRO A 125 -10.25 7.83 -6.27
CA PRO A 125 -8.84 7.49 -6.52
C PRO A 125 -7.81 8.48 -5.98
N ALA A 126 -8.23 9.71 -5.66
CA ALA A 126 -7.37 10.72 -5.04
C ALA A 126 -7.34 10.60 -3.51
N ASP A 127 -8.38 10.01 -2.90
CA ASP A 127 -8.61 10.06 -1.46
C ASP A 127 -7.95 8.87 -0.74
N TRP A 128 -7.49 7.84 -1.43
CA TRP A 128 -6.90 6.68 -0.74
C TRP A 128 -5.53 7.00 -0.14
N LEU A 129 -4.71 7.83 -0.79
CA LEU A 129 -3.41 8.27 -0.24
C LEU A 129 -3.57 9.28 0.87
N GLU A 130 -4.49 10.21 0.70
CA GLU A 130 -4.82 11.19 1.75
C GLU A 130 -5.48 10.49 2.94
N GLN A 131 -6.39 9.53 2.74
CA GLN A 131 -6.90 8.66 3.82
C GLN A 131 -5.82 7.80 4.47
N MET A 132 -4.89 7.22 3.71
CA MET A 132 -3.79 6.43 4.29
C MET A 132 -2.82 7.30 5.07
N HIS A 133 -2.57 8.53 4.61
CA HIS A 133 -1.72 9.52 5.28
C HIS A 133 -2.40 10.12 6.51
N GLU A 134 -3.69 10.48 6.42
CA GLU A 134 -4.51 10.98 7.53
C GLU A 134 -4.77 9.91 8.59
N GLN A 135 -5.00 8.64 8.22
CA GLN A 135 -5.07 7.53 9.18
C GLN A 135 -3.74 7.39 9.93
N HIS A 136 -2.61 7.49 9.22
CA HIS A 136 -1.29 7.44 9.84
C HIS A 136 -0.99 8.66 10.73
N GLU A 137 -1.45 9.86 10.38
CA GLU A 137 -1.29 11.07 11.19
C GLU A 137 -2.21 11.05 12.43
N ALA A 138 -3.46 10.60 12.29
CA ALA A 138 -4.43 10.52 13.38
C ALA A 138 -4.05 9.48 14.46
N GLU A 139 -3.42 8.38 14.07
CA GLU A 139 -2.97 7.32 14.99
C GLU A 139 -1.63 7.66 15.68
N ASN A 140 -0.89 8.67 15.18
CA ASN A 140 0.34 9.18 15.79
C ASN A 140 0.14 10.42 16.68
N ILE A 141 -1.10 10.85 16.92
CA ILE A 141 -1.38 11.86 17.93
C ILE A 141 -1.18 11.21 19.31
N PRO A 142 -0.20 11.63 20.12
CA PRO A 142 -0.07 11.11 21.48
C PRO A 142 -1.39 11.39 22.21
N PRO A 143 -1.92 10.44 23.00
CA PRO A 143 -3.16 10.68 23.73
C PRO A 143 -3.00 11.97 24.51
N THR A 144 -3.83 12.97 24.20
CA THR A 144 -3.93 14.17 25.02
C THR A 144 -4.16 13.69 26.43
N ASP A 145 -3.16 13.92 27.29
CA ASP A 145 -3.17 13.64 28.72
C ASP A 145 -4.40 14.33 29.32
N THR A 146 -5.51 13.59 29.35
CA THR A 146 -6.72 13.92 30.11
C THR A 146 -6.40 13.63 31.57
N ARG A 147 -5.55 14.52 32.10
CA ARG A 147 -5.25 14.67 33.51
C ARG A 147 -6.52 14.52 34.32
N ASN A 148 -6.42 13.61 35.30
CA ASN A 148 -7.07 13.63 36.60
C ASN A 148 -8.40 14.40 36.70
N PRO A 149 -9.55 13.74 36.90
CA PRO A 149 -10.73 14.46 37.34
C PRO A 149 -10.46 15.09 38.73
N PRO A 150 -10.90 16.33 38.99
CA PRO A 150 -10.71 16.97 40.28
C PRO A 150 -11.46 16.19 41.36
N THR A 151 -10.75 15.86 42.43
CA THR A 151 -11.29 15.17 43.61
C THR A 151 -12.36 16.05 44.29
N PRO A 152 -13.59 15.56 44.53
CA PRO A 152 -14.60 16.36 45.23
C PRO A 152 -14.22 16.48 46.72
N GLY A 153 -14.13 17.73 47.18
CA GLY A 153 -13.78 18.09 48.55
C GLY A 153 -14.72 17.47 49.58
N ARG A 154 -14.12 16.80 50.57
CA ARG A 154 -14.79 16.23 51.74
C ARG A 154 -15.23 17.38 52.66
N LYS A 155 -16.54 17.69 52.69
CA LYS A 155 -17.13 18.58 53.70
C LYS A 155 -17.04 17.93 55.07
N LYS A 156 -16.46 18.66 56.03
CA LYS A 156 -16.50 18.34 57.46
C LYS A 156 -17.91 18.63 57.98
N HIS A 157 -18.47 17.68 58.72
CA HIS A 157 -19.45 17.91 59.78
C HIS A 157 -18.99 17.11 60.99
#